data_AF-A0A9E1ZQC2-F1
#
_entry.id   AF-A0A9E1ZQC2-F1
#
_cell.length_a   1.000
_cell.length_b   1.000
_cell.length_c   1.000
_cell.angle_alpha   90.00
_cell.angle_beta   90.00
_cell.angle_gamma   90.00
#
_symmetry.space_group_name_H-M   'P 1'
#
loop_
_entity.id
_entity.type
_entity.pdbx_description
1 polymer ?
#
loop_
_entity_poly.entity_id
_entity_poly.type
_entity_poly.pdbx_seq_one_letter_code
_entity_poly.pdbx_strand_id
1 'polypeptide(L)'
;MKRIKTATILSFIIGAMAVFIGIRVAFLGQKMPYYVIGWLPVYNLILGMLTVFITTILIWRKSRLALPISIATLVSHSTVTLFLLTAYNGTVSVFSIVAMLSRIVFWVIILRLLILQKKEKIKIK
;
A
#
# COMPACT_ATOMS: atom_id res chain seq x y z
N MET A 1 9.31 19.51 7.31
CA MET A 1 9.60 18.23 8.02
C MET A 1 8.35 17.44 8.40
N LYS A 2 7.24 18.07 8.81
CA LYS A 2 6.00 17.39 9.24
C LYS A 2 5.44 16.40 8.20
N ARG A 3 5.41 16.77 6.91
CA ARG A 3 4.87 15.95 5.80
C ARG A 3 5.58 14.59 5.64
N ILE A 4 6.92 14.52 5.65
CA ILE A 4 7.66 13.23 5.63
C ILE A 4 7.28 12.38 6.82
N LYS A 5 7.30 12.95 8.03
CA LYS A 5 7.01 12.16 9.24
C LYS A 5 5.63 11.52 9.12
N THR A 6 4.62 12.27 8.70
CA THR A 6 3.27 11.74 8.44
C THR A 6 3.29 10.67 7.35
N ALA A 7 3.95 10.91 6.21
CA ALA A 7 4.03 9.93 5.12
C ALA A 7 4.74 8.64 5.53
N THR A 8 5.83 8.73 6.30
CA THR A 8 6.57 7.57 6.85
C THR A 8 5.71 6.78 7.83
N ILE A 9 5.01 7.44 8.74
CA ILE A 9 4.15 6.77 9.72
C ILE A 9 3.01 6.07 8.99
N LEU A 10 2.36 6.75 8.04
CA LEU A 10 1.29 6.17 7.23
C LEU A 10 1.79 4.96 6.45
N SER A 11 2.93 5.08 5.75
CA SER A 11 3.48 3.96 4.95
C SER A 11 3.84 2.76 5.83
N PHE A 12 4.41 3.01 7.01
CA PHE A 12 4.75 1.95 7.96
C PHE A 12 3.49 1.22 8.44
N ILE A 13 2.46 1.96 8.88
CA ILE A 13 1.22 1.38 9.42
C ILE A 13 0.52 0.52 8.36
N ILE A 14 0.33 1.05 7.14
CA ILE A 14 -0.37 0.29 6.09
C ILE A 14 0.44 -0.93 5.64
N GLY A 15 1.77 -0.81 5.60
CA GLY A 15 2.66 -1.92 5.26
C GLY A 15 2.62 -3.01 6.33
N ALA A 16 2.77 -2.64 7.60
CA ALA A 16 2.74 -3.56 8.72
C ALA A 16 1.40 -4.29 8.84
N MET A 17 0.29 -3.57 8.65
CA MET A 17 -1.05 -4.16 8.61
C MET A 17 -1.18 -5.18 7.47
N ALA A 18 -0.67 -4.86 6.28
CA ALA A 18 -0.69 -5.78 5.15
C ALA A 18 0.14 -7.05 5.41
N VAL A 19 1.30 -6.91 6.06
CA VAL A 19 2.13 -8.05 6.48
C VAL A 19 1.39 -8.93 7.48
N PHE A 20 0.82 -8.32 8.53
CA PHE A 20 0.15 -9.06 9.60
C PHE A 20 -1.06 -9.86 9.11
N ILE A 21 -1.92 -9.23 8.31
CA ILE A 21 -3.08 -9.89 7.71
C ILE A 21 -2.62 -10.93 6.68
N GLY A 22 -1.62 -10.59 5.87
CA GLY A 22 -1.06 -11.48 4.87
C GLY A 22 -0.52 -12.77 5.47
N ILE A 23 0.27 -12.70 6.54
CA ILE A 23 0.77 -13.89 7.25
C ILE A 23 -0.38 -14.72 7.82
N ARG A 24 -1.36 -14.08 8.48
CA ARG A 24 -2.51 -14.77 9.07
C ARG A 24 -3.33 -15.55 8.05
N VAL A 25 -3.62 -14.95 6.91
CA VAL A 25 -4.49 -15.55 5.90
C VAL A 25 -3.71 -16.48 4.97
N ALA A 26 -2.52 -16.08 4.50
CA ALA A 26 -1.78 -16.85 3.51
C ALA A 26 -0.95 -18.00 4.11
N PHE A 27 -0.40 -17.84 5.32
CA PHE A 27 0.54 -18.81 5.90
C PHE A 27 -0.03 -19.56 7.09
N LEU A 28 -0.79 -18.89 7.95
CA LEU A 28 -1.40 -19.53 9.12
C LEU A 28 -2.75 -20.19 8.81
N GLY A 29 -3.21 -20.12 7.55
CA GLY A 29 -4.45 -20.75 7.10
C GLY A 29 -5.69 -20.28 7.86
N GLN A 30 -5.65 -19.09 8.50
CA GLN A 30 -6.80 -18.60 9.24
C GLN A 30 -7.96 -18.36 8.27
N LYS A 31 -9.05 -19.11 8.47
CA LYS A 31 -10.28 -18.94 7.70
C LYS A 31 -10.90 -17.60 8.05
N MET A 32 -10.97 -16.72 7.06
CA MET A 32 -11.80 -15.52 7.16
C MET A 32 -13.28 -15.94 7.12
N PRO A 33 -14.20 -15.18 7.74
CA PRO A 33 -15.65 -15.44 7.66
C PRO A 33 -16.23 -15.15 6.26
N TYR A 34 -15.38 -14.82 5.29
CA TYR A 34 -15.71 -14.49 3.92
C TYR A 34 -14.71 -15.12 2.95
N TYR A 35 -15.13 -15.32 1.70
CA TYR A 35 -14.26 -15.86 0.66
C TYR A 35 -13.11 -14.88 0.33
N VAL A 36 -11.89 -15.41 0.32
CA VAL A 36 -10.68 -14.70 -0.05
C VAL A 36 -9.98 -15.46 -1.16
N ILE A 37 -9.70 -14.77 -2.25
CA ILE A 37 -8.96 -15.34 -3.39
C ILE A 37 -7.55 -15.69 -2.92
N GLY A 38 -7.13 -16.95 -3.09
CA GLY A 38 -5.92 -17.48 -2.44
C GLY A 38 -4.63 -16.71 -2.73
N TRP A 39 -4.46 -16.17 -3.94
CA TRP A 39 -3.24 -15.41 -4.29
C TRP A 39 -3.23 -13.97 -3.74
N LEU A 40 -4.39 -13.39 -3.45
CA LEU A 40 -4.51 -11.98 -3.06
C LEU A 40 -3.83 -11.67 -1.71
N PRO A 41 -3.97 -12.51 -0.66
CA PRO A 41 -3.20 -12.39 0.58
C PRO A 41 -1.68 -12.48 0.38
N VAL A 42 -1.21 -13.35 -0.51
CA VAL A 42 0.22 -13.50 -0.83
C VAL A 42 0.75 -12.23 -1.48
N TYR A 43 0.04 -11.72 -2.48
CA TYR A 43 0.35 -10.42 -3.10
C TYR A 43 0.42 -9.30 -2.04
N ASN A 44 -0.58 -9.21 -1.17
CA ASN A 44 -0.64 -8.19 -0.13
C ASN A 44 0.49 -8.31 0.88
N LEU A 45 0.91 -9.53 1.24
CA LEU A 45 2.04 -9.76 2.11
C LEU A 45 3.34 -9.25 1.48
N ILE A 46 3.62 -9.65 0.23
CA ILE A 46 4.84 -9.25 -0.48
C ILE A 46 4.93 -7.73 -0.58
N LEU A 47 3.86 -7.08 -1.05
CA LEU A 47 3.82 -5.62 -1.17
C LEU A 47 3.86 -4.93 0.20
N GLY A 48 3.27 -5.54 1.24
CA GLY A 48 3.38 -5.09 2.62
C GLY A 48 4.83 -5.08 3.11
N MET A 49 5.56 -6.18 2.89
CA MET A 49 6.98 -6.27 3.26
C MET A 49 7.83 -5.25 2.50
N LEU A 50 7.64 -5.12 1.19
CA LEU A 50 8.31 -4.08 0.39
C LEU A 50 8.01 -2.68 0.93
N THR A 51 6.76 -2.43 1.35
CA THR A 51 6.37 -1.13 1.91
C THR A 51 7.06 -0.85 3.24
N VAL A 52 7.11 -1.82 4.16
CA VAL A 52 7.74 -1.65 5.48
C VAL A 52 9.26 -1.51 5.34
N PHE A 53 9.91 -2.42 4.63
CA PHE A 53 11.36 -2.51 4.61
C PHE A 53 12.03 -1.64 3.54
N ILE A 54 11.32 -1.25 2.48
CA ILE A 54 11.89 -0.45 1.40
C ILE A 54 11.24 0.93 1.37
N THR A 55 9.94 1.01 1.05
CA THR A 55 9.31 2.29 0.77
C THR A 55 9.31 3.23 1.97
N THR A 56 9.00 2.71 3.16
CA THR A 56 9.02 3.49 4.41
C THR A 56 10.40 4.05 4.72
N ILE A 57 11.45 3.23 4.57
CA ILE A 57 12.84 3.65 4.81
C ILE A 57 13.25 4.72 3.80
N LEU A 58 12.88 4.57 2.53
CA LEU A 58 13.18 5.56 1.50
C LEU A 58 12.48 6.90 1.73
N ILE A 59 11.20 6.86 2.16
CA ILE A 59 10.46 8.07 2.53
C ILE A 59 11.14 8.75 3.74
N TRP A 60 11.48 7.99 4.77
CA TRP A 60 12.13 8.52 5.98
C TRP A 60 13.47 9.19 5.67
N ARG A 61 14.30 8.55 4.83
CA ARG A 61 15.59 9.09 4.35
C ARG A 61 15.44 10.22 3.33
N LYS A 62 14.21 10.60 2.95
CA LYS A 62 13.93 11.63 1.93
C LYS A 62 14.62 11.32 0.59
N SER A 63 14.73 10.03 0.24
CA SER A 63 15.39 9.59 -0.97
C SER A 63 14.66 10.09 -2.22
N ARG A 64 15.41 10.35 -3.30
CA ARG A 64 14.82 10.68 -4.62
C ARG A 64 13.95 9.54 -5.15
N LEU A 65 14.23 8.30 -4.73
CA LEU A 65 13.47 7.10 -5.09
C LEU A 65 12.16 6.93 -4.33
N ALA A 66 11.92 7.70 -3.27
CA ALA A 66 10.68 7.58 -2.48
C ALA A 66 9.43 7.86 -3.32
N LEU A 67 9.49 8.87 -4.21
CA LEU A 67 8.38 9.22 -5.09
C LEU A 67 8.09 8.15 -6.14
N PRO A 68 9.05 7.72 -7.00
CA PRO A 68 8.77 6.71 -8.01
C PRO A 68 8.33 5.36 -7.42
N ILE A 69 8.89 4.94 -6.28
CA ILE A 69 8.46 3.70 -5.63
C ILE A 69 7.04 3.83 -5.07
N SER A 70 6.68 4.98 -4.48
CA SER A 70 5.29 5.21 -4.03
C SER A 70 4.29 5.20 -5.19
N ILE A 71 4.68 5.73 -6.35
CA ILE A 71 3.87 5.65 -7.59
C ILE A 71 3.73 4.19 -8.02
N ALA A 72 4.83 3.44 -8.08
CA ALA A 72 4.79 2.03 -8.46
C ALA A 72 3.89 1.20 -7.52
N THR A 73 3.95 1.45 -6.21
CA THR A 73 3.07 0.77 -5.24
C THR A 73 1.60 1.14 -5.45
N LEU A 74 1.28 2.41 -5.67
CA LEU A 74 -0.09 2.86 -5.98
C LEU A 74 -0.61 2.22 -7.27
N VAL A 75 0.18 2.21 -8.34
CA VAL A 75 -0.18 1.60 -9.63
C VAL A 75 -0.40 0.10 -9.47
N SER A 76 0.46 -0.60 -8.72
CA SER A 76 0.32 -2.02 -8.46
C SER A 76 -1.02 -2.34 -7.76
N HIS A 77 -1.34 -1.63 -6.67
CA HIS A 77 -2.62 -1.79 -5.98
C HIS A 77 -3.82 -1.43 -6.87
N SER A 78 -3.72 -0.37 -7.66
CA SER A 78 -4.78 0.05 -8.58
C SER A 78 -5.03 -1.01 -9.65
N THR A 79 -3.96 -1.57 -10.21
CA THR A 79 -4.03 -2.64 -11.23
C THR A 79 -4.68 -3.89 -10.65
N VAL A 80 -4.24 -4.35 -9.48
CA VAL A 80 -4.85 -5.51 -8.80
C VAL A 80 -6.31 -5.23 -8.47
N THR A 81 -6.65 -4.03 -8.01
CA THR A 81 -8.03 -3.67 -7.69
C THR A 81 -8.90 -3.69 -8.94
N LEU A 82 -8.44 -3.13 -10.06
CA LEU A 82 -9.15 -3.20 -11.34
C LEU A 82 -9.34 -4.64 -11.78
N PHE A 83 -8.30 -5.47 -11.68
CA PHE A 83 -8.37 -6.89 -12.02
C PHE A 83 -9.40 -7.65 -11.17
N LEU A 84 -9.48 -7.35 -9.86
CA LEU A 84 -10.50 -7.91 -8.98
C LEU A 84 -11.92 -7.47 -9.38
N LEU A 85 -12.10 -6.19 -9.74
CA LEU A 85 -13.40 -5.63 -10.13
C LEU A 85 -13.90 -6.15 -11.49
N THR A 86 -13.00 -6.51 -12.41
CA THR A 86 -13.37 -6.98 -13.75
C THR A 86 -13.40 -8.49 -13.87
N ALA A 87 -12.37 -9.20 -13.38
CA ALA A 87 -12.21 -10.65 -13.60
C ALA A 87 -12.78 -11.50 -12.45
N TYR A 88 -12.91 -10.93 -11.26
CA TYR A 88 -13.40 -11.62 -10.06
C TYR A 88 -14.69 -11.00 -9.51
N ASN A 89 -15.41 -10.24 -10.33
CA ASN A 89 -16.70 -9.69 -9.96
C ASN A 89 -17.66 -10.80 -9.54
N GLY A 90 -18.35 -10.64 -8.41
CA GLY A 90 -19.26 -11.65 -7.85
C GLY A 90 -18.59 -12.81 -7.11
N THR A 91 -17.26 -12.98 -7.20
CA THR A 91 -16.52 -14.01 -6.45
C THR A 91 -15.71 -13.43 -5.30
N VAL A 92 -15.06 -12.29 -5.52
CA VAL A 92 -14.29 -11.61 -4.47
C VAL A 92 -15.21 -11.05 -3.39
N SER A 93 -14.84 -11.22 -2.12
CA SER A 93 -15.60 -10.61 -1.02
C SER A 93 -15.53 -9.08 -1.04
N VAL A 94 -16.64 -8.44 -0.67
CA VAL A 94 -16.71 -6.98 -0.49
C VAL A 94 -15.64 -6.49 0.49
N PHE A 95 -15.37 -7.26 1.56
CA PHE A 95 -14.30 -6.93 2.51
C PHE A 95 -12.92 -6.85 1.85
N SER A 96 -12.62 -7.74 0.89
CA SER A 96 -11.35 -7.70 0.15
C SER A 96 -11.29 -6.49 -0.78
N ILE A 97 -12.38 -6.13 -1.45
CA ILE A 97 -12.47 -4.92 -2.28
C ILE A 97 -12.24 -3.66 -1.41
N VAL A 98 -12.95 -3.54 -0.29
CA VAL A 98 -12.83 -2.40 0.63
C VAL A 98 -11.40 -2.29 1.17
N ALA A 99 -10.77 -3.40 1.52
CA ALA A 99 -9.38 -3.41 1.97
C ALA A 99 -8.39 -3.00 0.85
N MET A 100 -8.69 -3.27 -0.41
CA MET A 100 -7.87 -2.85 -1.55
C MET A 100 -8.07 -1.37 -1.87
N LEU A 101 -9.31 -0.87 -1.84
CA LEU A 101 -9.62 0.54 -2.02
C LEU A 101 -9.02 1.41 -0.92
N SER A 102 -9.06 0.97 0.34
CA SER A 102 -8.44 1.71 1.44
C SER A 102 -6.94 1.89 1.23
N ARG A 103 -6.23 0.86 0.72
CA ARG A 103 -4.82 0.96 0.35
C ARG A 103 -4.58 2.03 -0.73
N ILE A 104 -5.42 2.07 -1.77
CA ILE A 104 -5.34 3.11 -2.80
C ILE A 104 -5.49 4.50 -2.17
N VAL A 105 -6.49 4.71 -1.31
CA VAL A 105 -6.72 5.99 -0.63
C VAL A 105 -5.50 6.41 0.19
N PHE A 106 -4.96 5.52 1.02
CA PHE A 106 -3.75 5.82 1.80
C PHE A 106 -2.55 6.15 0.91
N TRP A 107 -2.34 5.40 -0.18
CA TRP A 107 -1.25 5.68 -1.11
C TRP A 107 -1.41 6.99 -1.87
N VAL A 108 -2.64 7.38 -2.25
CA VAL A 108 -2.92 8.70 -2.81
C VAL A 108 -2.56 9.80 -1.82
N ILE A 109 -2.91 9.64 -0.54
CA ILE A 109 -2.55 10.58 0.53
C ILE A 109 -1.02 10.68 0.68
N ILE A 110 -0.33 9.54 0.80
CA ILE A 110 1.14 9.48 0.90
C ILE A 110 1.79 10.17 -0.30
N LEU A 111 1.35 9.84 -1.52
CA LEU A 111 1.89 10.41 -2.75
C LEU A 111 1.68 11.93 -2.80
N ARG A 112 0.49 12.41 -2.43
CA ARG A 112 0.20 13.85 -2.34
C ARG A 112 1.11 14.55 -1.35
N LEU A 113 1.36 13.96 -0.18
CA LEU A 113 2.30 14.52 0.81
C LEU A 113 3.73 14.64 0.26
N LEU A 114 4.20 13.61 -0.46
CA LEU A 114 5.54 13.61 -1.07
C LEU A 114 5.67 14.67 -2.17
N ILE A 115 4.66 14.80 -3.05
CA ILE A 115 4.66 15.79 -4.14
C ILE A 115 4.69 17.21 -3.58
N LEU A 116 3.82 17.52 -2.61
CA LEU A 116 3.76 18.86 -2.02
C LEU A 116 5.09 19.24 -1.36
N GLN A 117 5.74 18.30 -0.70
CA GLN A 117 7.05 18.55 -0.12
C GLN A 117 8.16 18.75 -1.18
N LYS A 118 8.14 17.98 -2.27
CA LYS A 118 9.11 18.17 -3.36
C LYS A 118 8.98 19.57 -3.95
N LYS A 119 7.75 20.06 -4.15
CA LYS A 119 7.47 21.41 -4.63
C LYS A 119 7.99 22.50 -3.68
N GLU A 120 7.78 22.35 -2.37
CA GLU A 120 8.33 23.28 -1.36
C GLU A 120 9.86 23.35 -1.43
N LYS A 121 10.54 22.20 -1.55
CA LYS A 121 12.00 22.16 -1.62
C LYS A 121 12.56 22.83 -2.88
N ILE A 122 11.84 22.78 -4.00
CA ILE A 122 12.23 23.46 -5.24
C ILE A 122 12.05 24.98 -5.12
N LYS A 123 11.00 25.46 -4.44
CA LYS A 123 10.77 26.91 -4.26
C LYS A 123 11.79 27.62 -3.37
N ILE A 124 12.45 26.89 -2.46
CA ILE A 124 13.41 27.45 -1.49
C ILE A 124 14.84 27.46 -2.06
N LYS A 125 15.07 26.80 -3.20
CA LYS A 125 16.39 26.65 -3.81
C LYS A 125 16.50 27.53 -5.04
#